data_AF-A0A0U2XTK0-F1
#
_entry.id   AF-A0A0U2XTK0-F1
#
_cell.length_a   1.000
_cell.length_b   1.000
_cell.length_c   1.000
_cell.angle_alpha   90.00
_cell.angle_beta   90.00
_cell.angle_gamma   90.00
#
_symmetry.space_group_name_H-M   'P 1'
#
loop_
_entity.id
_entity.type
_entity.pdbx_description
1 polymer ?
#
loop_
_entity_poly.entity_id
_entity_poly.type
_entity_poly.pdbx_seq_one_letter_code
_entity_poly.pdbx_strand_id
1 'polypeptide(L)'
;MTKFIMYAPFFIFVLYMPVVHIASMEMMIALGVIALTFIPKISKQLHKPERVKRKAKAALYTSLGLVLVPLAMYTISELEGIDVAAFSLASHILLIFLFGNFVFGIPTSLIADWVTVRAGKFRVLLALLIHLAFGFISHLFLHDYVIFAVISSIVFFVVDEILRKREKPNQQTEMSTVQI
;
A
#
# COMPACT_ATOMS: atom_id res chain seq x y z
N MET A 1 -14.04 -7.43 11.66
CA MET A 1 -12.98 -8.01 10.80
C MET A 1 -12.17 -6.97 10.02
N THR A 2 -12.79 -6.06 9.27
CA THR A 2 -12.10 -5.07 8.41
C THR A 2 -11.08 -4.19 9.14
N LYS A 3 -11.44 -3.74 10.34
CA LYS A 3 -10.56 -2.98 11.24
C LYS A 3 -9.27 -3.75 11.56
N PHE A 4 -9.40 -5.04 11.91
CA PHE A 4 -8.26 -5.89 12.24
C PHE A 4 -7.26 -6.02 11.08
N ILE A 5 -7.74 -6.17 9.84
CA ILE A 5 -6.88 -6.27 8.64
C ILE A 5 -6.04 -5.01 8.42
N MET A 6 -6.59 -3.82 8.74
CA MET A 6 -5.85 -2.57 8.63
C MET A 6 -4.82 -2.40 9.75
N TYR A 7 -5.16 -2.84 10.97
CA TYR A 7 -4.31 -2.61 12.14
C TYR A 7 -3.26 -3.69 12.35
N ALA A 8 -3.45 -4.92 11.85
CA ALA A 8 -2.50 -6.01 12.06
C ALA A 8 -1.09 -5.66 11.55
N PRO A 9 -0.90 -5.10 10.33
CA PRO A 9 0.43 -4.72 9.85
C PRO A 9 1.09 -3.63 10.70
N PHE A 10 0.29 -2.70 11.22
CA PHE A 10 0.78 -1.67 12.14
C PHE A 10 1.29 -2.30 13.45
N PHE A 11 0.50 -3.18 14.07
CA PHE A 11 0.92 -3.87 15.30
C PHE A 11 2.12 -4.80 15.08
N ILE A 12 2.17 -5.55 13.97
CA ILE A 12 3.31 -6.39 13.61
C ILE A 12 4.57 -5.54 13.48
N PHE A 13 4.49 -4.40 12.80
CA PHE A 13 5.61 -3.49 12.67
C PHE A 13 6.04 -2.90 14.01
N VAL A 14 5.10 -2.43 14.84
CA VAL A 14 5.39 -1.91 16.19
C VAL A 14 6.08 -2.95 17.08
N LEU A 15 5.66 -4.22 17.01
CA LEU A 15 6.29 -5.31 17.75
C LEU A 15 7.68 -5.65 17.21
N TYR A 16 7.93 -5.39 15.92
CA TYR A 16 9.22 -5.59 15.28
C TYR A 16 10.21 -4.44 15.56
N MET A 17 9.73 -3.22 15.85
CA MET A 17 10.56 -2.03 16.09
C MET A 17 11.67 -2.18 17.14
N PRO A 18 11.46 -2.81 18.32
CA PRO A 18 12.52 -2.97 19.31
C PRO A 18 13.72 -3.75 18.77
N VAL A 19 13.49 -4.63 17.80
CA VAL A 19 14.51 -5.45 17.14
C VAL A 19 15.38 -4.63 16.19
N VAL A 20 14.84 -3.55 15.59
CA VAL A 20 15.52 -2.81 14.50
C VAL A 20 16.10 -1.46 14.96
N HIS A 21 15.89 -1.04 16.21
CA HIS A 21 16.42 0.23 16.77
C HIS A 21 16.14 1.47 15.89
N ILE A 22 15.03 1.50 15.15
CA ILE A 22 14.64 2.62 14.28
C ILE A 22 14.13 3.78 15.15
N ALA A 23 14.72 4.96 14.93
CA ALA A 23 14.58 6.17 15.75
C ALA A 23 13.22 6.90 15.60
N SER A 24 12.98 7.82 16.53
CA SER A 24 11.68 8.39 16.94
C SER A 24 10.97 9.34 15.96
N MET A 25 11.64 9.90 14.94
CA MET A 25 11.06 10.94 14.07
C MET A 25 10.16 10.40 12.95
N GLU A 26 10.61 9.36 12.25
CA GLU A 26 9.85 8.70 11.17
C GLU A 26 8.53 8.14 11.69
N MET A 27 8.54 7.67 12.94
CA MET A 27 7.39 7.15 13.67
C MET A 27 6.33 8.22 13.94
N MET A 28 6.73 9.46 14.31
CA MET A 28 5.78 10.56 14.55
C MET A 28 5.08 11.01 13.26
N ILE A 29 5.77 10.96 12.11
CA ILE A 29 5.21 11.34 10.81
C ILE A 29 4.30 10.23 10.27
N ALA A 30 4.70 8.96 10.39
CA ALA A 30 3.84 7.83 10.08
C ALA A 30 2.55 7.85 10.93
N LEU A 31 2.67 8.13 12.23
CA LEU A 31 1.52 8.32 13.13
C LEU A 31 0.68 9.54 12.76
N GLY A 32 1.28 10.63 12.27
CA GLY A 32 0.57 11.80 11.73
C GLY A 32 -0.24 11.47 10.49
N VAL A 33 0.31 10.69 9.55
CA VAL A 33 -0.41 10.23 8.35
C VAL A 33 -1.52 9.23 8.71
N ILE A 34 -1.26 8.34 9.67
CA ILE A 34 -2.29 7.48 10.27
C ILE A 34 -3.39 8.33 10.90
N ALA A 35 -3.06 9.40 11.63
CA ALA A 35 -4.04 10.33 12.19
C ALA A 35 -4.91 10.99 11.11
N LEU A 36 -4.38 11.25 9.91
CA LEU A 36 -5.19 11.73 8.78
C LEU A 36 -6.25 10.71 8.32
N THR A 37 -6.04 9.40 8.54
CA THR A 37 -7.06 8.37 8.27
C THR A 37 -8.22 8.39 9.28
N PHE A 38 -7.99 8.96 10.47
CA PHE A 38 -9.00 9.14 11.51
C PHE A 38 -9.84 10.41 11.31
N ILE A 39 -9.62 11.19 10.24
CA ILE A 39 -10.52 12.28 9.85
C ILE A 39 -11.93 11.67 9.62
N PRO A 40 -12.96 12.07 10.40
CA PRO A 40 -14.27 11.40 10.43
C PRO A 40 -14.94 11.29 9.05
N LYS A 41 -14.65 12.25 8.16
CA LYS A 41 -15.18 12.32 6.78
C LYS A 41 -14.55 11.26 5.86
N ILE A 42 -13.28 10.93 6.06
CA ILE A 42 -12.53 9.90 5.34
C ILE A 42 -12.85 8.52 5.95
N SER A 43 -12.90 8.41 7.28
CA SER A 43 -13.34 7.21 8.04
C SER A 43 -14.70 6.65 7.59
N LYS A 44 -15.71 7.50 7.37
CA LYS A 44 -17.04 7.05 6.89
C LYS A 44 -17.03 6.49 5.46
N GLN A 45 -16.15 6.97 4.58
CA GLN A 45 -15.94 6.36 3.25
C GLN A 45 -14.99 5.15 3.30
N LEU A 46 -14.11 5.11 4.31
CA LEU A 46 -13.13 4.06 4.61
C LEU A 46 -13.79 2.72 4.93
N HIS A 47 -14.94 2.70 5.59
CA HIS A 47 -15.48 1.46 6.17
C HIS A 47 -16.33 0.61 5.22
N LYS A 48 -16.37 0.90 3.91
CA LYS A 48 -16.96 -0.05 2.95
C LYS A 48 -16.04 -1.27 2.83
N PRO A 49 -16.45 -2.46 3.30
CA PRO A 49 -15.56 -3.60 3.48
C PRO A 49 -14.89 -4.05 2.18
N GLU A 50 -15.59 -3.95 1.05
CA GLU A 50 -15.05 -4.30 -0.27
C GLU A 50 -13.88 -3.40 -0.69
N ARG A 51 -14.01 -2.08 -0.48
CA ARG A 51 -12.94 -1.13 -0.83
C ARG A 51 -11.69 -1.35 0.02
N VAL A 52 -11.85 -1.62 1.31
CA VAL A 52 -10.72 -1.91 2.19
C VAL A 52 -10.06 -3.22 1.78
N LYS A 53 -10.85 -4.26 1.50
CA LYS A 53 -10.32 -5.55 1.05
C LYS A 53 -9.51 -5.40 -0.24
N ARG A 54 -10.00 -4.60 -1.20
CA ARG A 54 -9.26 -4.30 -2.43
C ARG A 54 -7.92 -3.61 -2.14
N LYS A 55 -7.94 -2.52 -1.37
CA LYS A 55 -6.73 -1.73 -1.09
C LYS A 55 -5.72 -2.50 -0.23
N ALA A 56 -6.18 -3.34 0.69
CA ALA A 56 -5.33 -4.26 1.45
C ALA A 56 -4.69 -5.32 0.54
N LYS A 57 -5.43 -5.86 -0.43
CA LYS A 57 -4.84 -6.74 -1.47
C LYS A 57 -3.80 -6.00 -2.31
N ALA A 58 -4.08 -4.77 -2.72
CA ALA A 58 -3.13 -3.95 -3.45
C ALA A 58 -1.85 -3.74 -2.63
N ALA A 59 -1.98 -3.35 -1.36
CA ALA A 59 -0.86 -3.20 -0.44
C ALA A 59 -0.01 -4.48 -0.35
N LEU A 60 -0.66 -5.64 -0.13
CA LEU A 60 0.03 -6.93 -0.05
C LEU A 60 0.75 -7.29 -1.36
N TYR A 61 0.09 -7.17 -2.50
CA TYR A 61 0.68 -7.52 -3.79
C TYR A 61 1.82 -6.59 -4.18
N THR A 62 1.72 -5.31 -3.88
CA THR A 62 2.82 -4.36 -4.10
C THR A 62 4.01 -4.68 -3.22
N SER A 63 3.80 -4.87 -1.91
CA SER A 63 4.89 -5.19 -0.98
C SER A 63 5.57 -6.51 -1.31
N LEU A 64 4.79 -7.56 -1.61
CA LEU A 64 5.34 -8.85 -2.03
C LEU A 64 6.03 -8.74 -3.38
N GLY A 65 5.43 -8.07 -4.37
CA GLY A 65 6.00 -7.93 -5.70
C GLY A 65 7.34 -7.22 -5.71
N LEU A 66 7.47 -6.14 -4.94
CA LEU A 66 8.73 -5.37 -4.85
C LEU A 66 9.87 -6.10 -4.15
N VAL A 67 9.58 -7.18 -3.42
CA VAL A 67 10.61 -8.00 -2.75
C VAL A 67 10.86 -9.31 -3.47
N LEU A 68 9.79 -10.05 -3.79
CA LEU A 68 9.89 -11.37 -4.39
C LEU A 68 10.41 -11.32 -5.83
N VAL A 69 10.10 -10.27 -6.61
CA VAL A 69 10.60 -10.17 -7.99
C VAL A 69 12.12 -9.95 -8.01
N PRO A 70 12.69 -8.96 -7.30
CA PRO A 70 14.15 -8.82 -7.21
C PRO A 70 14.84 -10.04 -6.59
N LEU A 71 14.24 -10.63 -5.55
CA LEU A 71 14.79 -11.83 -4.91
C LEU A 71 14.85 -13.01 -5.89
N ALA A 72 13.78 -13.24 -6.65
CA ALA A 72 13.75 -14.29 -7.67
C ALA A 72 14.80 -14.04 -8.76
N MET A 73 14.92 -12.79 -9.24
CA MET A 73 15.95 -12.43 -10.23
C MET A 73 17.36 -12.70 -9.72
N TYR A 74 17.65 -12.34 -8.47
CA TYR A 74 18.94 -12.60 -7.82
C TYR A 74 19.25 -14.10 -7.71
N THR A 75 18.28 -14.90 -7.25
CA THR A 75 18.48 -16.36 -7.13
C THR A 75 18.69 -17.06 -8.48
N ILE A 76 18.05 -16.55 -9.54
CA ILE A 76 18.22 -17.11 -10.89
C ILE A 76 19.59 -16.72 -11.46
N SER A 77 20.08 -15.51 -11.19
CA SER A 77 21.35 -15.02 -11.73
C SER A 77 22.58 -15.65 -11.09
N GLU A 78 22.56 -15.84 -9.77
CA GLU A 78 23.73 -16.37 -9.05
C GLU A 78 23.80 -17.90 -9.08
N LEU A 79 22.72 -18.61 -9.47
CA LEU A 79 22.57 -20.07 -9.33
C LEU A 79 22.83 -20.62 -7.91
N GLU A 80 23.03 -19.75 -6.93
CA GLU A 80 23.20 -20.07 -5.53
C GLU A 80 21.85 -20.02 -4.77
N GLY A 81 21.75 -20.79 -3.71
CA GLY A 81 20.60 -20.76 -2.81
C GLY A 81 20.55 -19.45 -2.01
N ILE A 82 19.38 -19.12 -1.46
CA ILE A 82 19.24 -17.96 -0.57
C ILE A 82 19.95 -18.28 0.75
N ASP A 83 20.99 -17.52 1.08
CA ASP A 83 21.62 -17.61 2.39
C ASP A 83 20.76 -16.94 3.49
N VAL A 84 21.11 -17.17 4.75
CA VAL A 84 20.35 -16.64 5.90
C VAL A 84 20.36 -15.10 5.93
N ALA A 85 21.45 -14.47 5.46
CA ALA A 85 21.60 -13.03 5.46
C ALA A 85 20.68 -12.36 4.42
N ALA A 86 20.63 -12.89 3.20
CA ALA A 86 19.76 -12.45 2.12
C ALA A 86 18.29 -12.68 2.48
N PHE A 87 17.94 -13.82 3.09
CA PHE A 87 16.59 -14.06 3.59
C PHE A 87 16.20 -13.04 4.67
N SER A 88 17.09 -12.80 5.64
CA SER A 88 16.88 -11.80 6.69
C SER A 88 16.67 -10.41 6.10
N LEU A 89 17.53 -9.98 5.18
CA LEU A 89 17.42 -8.68 4.51
C LEU A 89 16.10 -8.56 3.71
N ALA A 90 15.75 -9.57 2.93
CA ALA A 90 14.49 -9.61 2.17
C ALA A 90 13.27 -9.51 3.10
N SER A 91 13.30 -10.18 4.26
CA SER A 91 12.23 -10.10 5.25
C SER A 91 12.09 -8.70 5.86
N HIS A 92 13.21 -8.02 6.15
CA HIS A 92 13.20 -6.64 6.65
C HIS A 92 12.62 -5.68 5.60
N ILE A 93 13.08 -5.78 4.35
CA ILE A 93 12.58 -4.95 3.24
C ILE A 93 11.09 -5.19 3.02
N LEU A 94 10.62 -6.44 3.11
CA LEU A 94 9.21 -6.78 3.01
C LEU A 94 8.38 -6.10 4.10
N LEU A 95 8.84 -6.12 5.35
CA LEU A 95 8.15 -5.46 6.45
C LEU A 95 8.08 -3.94 6.27
N ILE A 96 9.14 -3.31 5.77
CA ILE A 96 9.17 -1.87 5.46
C ILE A 96 8.14 -1.55 4.37
N PHE A 97 8.13 -2.27 3.26
CA PHE A 97 7.14 -2.04 2.20
C PHE A 97 5.72 -2.36 2.67
N LEU A 98 5.53 -3.41 3.47
CA LEU A 98 4.22 -3.76 4.02
C LEU A 98 3.68 -2.65 4.91
N PHE A 99 4.51 -2.16 5.84
CA PHE A 99 4.16 -1.02 6.67
C PHE A 99 3.87 0.21 5.82
N GLY A 100 4.79 0.62 4.95
CA GLY A 100 4.63 1.80 4.09
C GLY A 100 3.36 1.74 3.24
N ASN A 101 3.05 0.61 2.61
CA ASN A 101 1.85 0.49 1.77
C ASN A 101 0.55 0.48 2.59
N PHE A 102 0.53 -0.13 3.78
CA PHE A 102 -0.67 -0.12 4.63
C PHE A 102 -0.89 1.22 5.33
N VAL A 103 0.18 1.83 5.83
CA VAL A 103 0.14 3.05 6.65
C VAL A 103 0.10 4.31 5.81
N PHE A 104 0.76 4.30 4.64
CA PHE A 104 0.85 5.47 3.78
C PHE A 104 0.12 5.25 2.44
N GLY A 105 0.34 4.10 1.79
CA GLY A 105 -0.27 3.78 0.49
C GLY A 105 -1.80 3.72 0.51
N ILE A 106 -2.41 2.98 1.45
CA ILE A 106 -3.87 2.87 1.56
C ILE A 106 -4.52 4.26 1.81
N PRO A 107 -4.05 5.08 2.76
CA PRO A 107 -4.57 6.44 2.96
C PRO A 107 -4.45 7.33 1.75
N THR A 108 -3.28 7.40 1.11
CA THR A 108 -3.05 8.14 -0.13
C THR A 108 -4.03 7.72 -1.21
N SER A 109 -4.23 6.41 -1.38
CA SER A 109 -5.13 5.85 -2.37
C SER A 109 -6.61 6.17 -2.09
N LEU A 110 -7.00 6.27 -0.83
CA LEU A 110 -8.34 6.70 -0.44
C LEU A 110 -8.56 8.19 -0.68
N ILE A 111 -7.56 9.02 -0.37
CA ILE A 111 -7.57 10.45 -0.71
C ILE A 111 -7.69 10.62 -2.23
N ALA A 112 -6.93 9.85 -3.01
CA ALA A 112 -7.01 9.86 -4.46
C ALA A 112 -8.41 9.48 -4.97
N ASP A 113 -9.01 8.41 -4.46
CA ASP A 113 -10.39 8.03 -4.81
C ASP A 113 -11.41 9.13 -4.46
N TRP A 114 -11.23 9.81 -3.32
CA TRP A 114 -12.12 10.88 -2.87
C TRP A 114 -12.01 12.13 -3.74
N VAL A 115 -10.79 12.61 -3.98
CA VAL A 115 -10.51 13.80 -4.82
C VAL A 115 -10.96 13.56 -6.26
N THR A 116 -10.77 12.34 -6.77
CA THR A 116 -11.07 12.03 -8.17
C THR A 116 -12.51 11.60 -8.44
N VAL A 117 -13.40 11.59 -7.44
CA VAL A 117 -14.76 11.02 -7.57
C VAL A 117 -15.59 11.66 -8.70
N ARG A 118 -15.35 12.95 -9.01
CA ARG A 118 -16.04 13.70 -10.08
C ARG A 118 -15.17 13.96 -11.31
N ALA A 119 -13.96 13.41 -11.37
CA ALA A 119 -12.98 13.71 -12.42
C ALA A 119 -13.26 13.02 -13.78
N GLY A 120 -14.28 12.17 -13.86
CA GLY A 120 -14.71 11.53 -15.11
C GLY A 120 -13.58 10.82 -15.83
N LYS A 121 -13.31 11.23 -17.08
CA LYS A 121 -12.27 10.66 -17.96
C LYS A 121 -10.84 10.86 -17.43
N PHE A 122 -10.60 11.91 -16.64
CA PHE A 122 -9.26 12.23 -16.09
C PHE A 122 -8.97 11.57 -14.74
N ARG A 123 -9.91 10.78 -14.20
CA ARG A 123 -9.81 10.18 -12.87
C ARG A 123 -8.51 9.38 -12.66
N VAL A 124 -8.11 8.58 -13.66
CA VAL A 124 -6.92 7.72 -13.57
C VAL A 124 -5.66 8.58 -13.49
N LEU A 125 -5.53 9.58 -14.37
CA LEU A 125 -4.37 10.47 -14.40
C LEU A 125 -4.25 11.28 -13.11
N LEU A 126 -5.35 11.87 -12.64
CA LEU A 126 -5.34 12.65 -11.42
C LEU A 126 -5.03 11.79 -10.19
N ALA A 127 -5.51 10.54 -10.15
CA ALA A 127 -5.18 9.61 -9.07
C ALA A 127 -3.70 9.21 -9.07
N LEU A 128 -3.08 9.03 -10.25
CA LEU A 128 -1.64 8.78 -10.39
C LEU A 128 -0.83 9.98 -9.88
N LEU A 129 -1.21 11.21 -10.25
CA LEU A 129 -0.53 12.42 -9.79
C LEU A 129 -0.59 12.55 -8.26
N ILE A 130 -1.71 12.18 -7.63
CA ILE A 130 -1.82 12.16 -6.16
C ILE A 130 -0.88 11.12 -5.56
N HIS A 131 -0.79 9.92 -6.12
CA HIS A 131 0.15 8.89 -5.64
C HIS A 131 1.61 9.35 -5.78
N LEU A 132 1.97 9.94 -6.92
CA LEU A 132 3.30 10.52 -7.12
C LEU A 132 3.58 11.63 -6.12
N ALA A 133 2.65 12.58 -5.94
CA ALA A 133 2.81 13.68 -4.99
C ALA A 133 3.06 13.17 -3.57
N PHE A 134 2.27 12.20 -3.10
CA PHE A 134 2.49 11.59 -1.78
C PHE A 134 3.80 10.78 -1.72
N GLY A 135 4.15 10.08 -2.79
CA GLY A 135 5.45 9.42 -2.92
C GLY A 135 6.62 10.40 -2.74
N PHE A 136 6.55 11.58 -3.36
CA PHE A 136 7.57 12.63 -3.20
C PHE A 136 7.52 13.34 -1.85
N ILE A 137 6.33 13.54 -1.28
CA ILE A 137 6.17 14.08 0.09
C ILE A 137 6.92 13.21 1.11
N SER A 138 7.08 11.91 0.82
CA SER A 138 7.87 11.03 1.68
C SER A 138 9.33 11.44 1.85
N HIS A 139 9.88 12.27 0.96
CA HIS A 139 11.22 12.84 1.10
C HIS A 139 11.44 13.56 2.43
N LEU A 140 10.37 14.15 3.00
CA LEU A 140 10.43 14.86 4.28
C LEU A 140 10.82 13.96 5.46
N PHE A 141 10.75 12.65 5.30
CA PHE A 141 11.05 11.69 6.37
C PHE A 141 11.90 10.49 5.93
N LEU A 142 11.90 10.12 4.64
CA LEU A 142 12.72 9.03 4.10
C LEU A 142 14.05 9.49 3.51
N HIS A 143 14.25 10.81 3.34
CA HIS A 143 15.47 11.39 2.77
C HIS A 143 15.91 10.67 1.49
N ASP A 144 17.03 9.93 1.53
CA ASP A 144 17.64 9.21 0.41
C ASP A 144 16.81 8.01 -0.07
N TYR A 145 15.90 7.50 0.75
CA TYR A 145 15.03 6.37 0.41
C TYR A 145 13.75 6.78 -0.34
N VAL A 146 13.57 8.07 -0.67
CA VAL A 146 12.39 8.58 -1.37
C VAL A 146 12.10 7.84 -2.68
N ILE A 147 13.14 7.43 -3.41
CA ILE A 147 12.98 6.75 -4.71
C ILE A 147 12.20 5.43 -4.56
N PHE A 148 12.45 4.69 -3.47
CA PHE A 148 11.73 3.45 -3.18
C PHE A 148 10.26 3.71 -2.84
N ALA A 149 9.97 4.80 -2.13
CA ALA A 149 8.59 5.19 -1.83
C ALA A 149 7.83 5.66 -3.07
N VAL A 150 8.47 6.40 -3.98
CA VAL A 150 7.87 6.79 -5.27
C VAL A 150 7.57 5.55 -6.12
N ILE A 151 8.53 4.63 -6.26
CA ILE A 151 8.32 3.37 -6.98
C ILE A 151 7.18 2.58 -6.34
N SER A 152 7.18 2.43 -5.01
CA SER A 152 6.12 1.72 -4.29
C SER A 152 4.75 2.36 -4.51
N SER A 153 4.67 3.68 -4.51
CA SER A 153 3.42 4.42 -4.75
C SER A 153 2.87 4.21 -6.16
N ILE A 154 3.75 4.19 -7.18
CA ILE A 154 3.36 3.91 -8.57
C ILE A 154 2.86 2.46 -8.70
N VAL A 155 3.61 1.50 -8.18
CA VAL A 155 3.22 0.08 -8.25
C VAL A 155 1.93 -0.16 -7.48
N PHE A 156 1.78 0.42 -6.30
CA PHE A 156 0.54 0.40 -5.52
C PHE A 156 -0.64 0.91 -6.34
N PHE A 157 -0.50 2.08 -6.96
CA PHE A 157 -1.54 2.66 -7.79
C PHE A 157 -1.95 1.73 -8.94
N VAL A 158 -0.97 1.19 -9.66
CA VAL A 158 -1.23 0.28 -10.80
C VAL A 158 -1.99 -0.95 -10.32
N VAL A 159 -1.56 -1.57 -9.22
CA VAL A 159 -2.21 -2.76 -8.67
C VAL A 159 -3.63 -2.44 -8.18
N ASP A 160 -3.85 -1.36 -7.42
CA ASP A 160 -5.20 -0.97 -6.97
C ASP A 160 -6.12 -0.69 -8.17
N GLU A 161 -5.60 -0.06 -9.23
CA GLU A 161 -6.37 0.22 -10.44
C GLU A 161 -6.76 -1.05 -11.21
N ILE A 162 -5.84 -2.01 -11.34
CA ILE A 162 -6.12 -3.32 -11.93
C ILE A 162 -7.20 -4.05 -11.13
N LEU A 163 -7.08 -4.09 -9.80
CA LEU A 163 -8.07 -4.73 -8.94
C LEU A 163 -9.43 -4.02 -9.01
N ARG A 164 -9.44 -2.69 -9.08
CA ARG A 164 -10.66 -1.88 -9.20
C ARG A 164 -11.40 -2.14 -10.49
N LYS A 165 -10.67 -2.36 -11.59
CA LYS A 165 -11.25 -2.74 -12.88
C LYS A 165 -11.84 -4.15 -12.87
N ARG A 166 -11.30 -5.08 -12.08
CA ARG A 166 -11.80 -6.46 -11.95
C ARG A 166 -13.04 -6.57 -11.06
N GLU A 167 -13.23 -5.66 -10.10
CA GLU A 167 -14.44 -5.65 -9.25
C GLU A 167 -15.69 -5.14 -9.96
N LYS A 168 -15.53 -4.19 -10.90
CA LYS A 168 -16.65 -3.61 -11.67
C LYS A 168 -17.45 -4.61 -12.54
N PRO A 169 -16.83 -5.55 -13.29
CA PRO A 169 -17.59 -6.51 -14.09
C PRO A 169 -18.43 -7.48 -13.25
N ASN A 170 -17.95 -7.91 -12.07
CA ASN A 170 -18.68 -8.87 -11.24
C ASN A 170 -20.02 -8.33 -10.68
N GLN A 171 -20.10 -7.04 -10.35
CA GLN A 171 -21.35 -6.44 -9.86
C GLN A 171 -22.45 -6.37 -10.93
N GLN A 172 -22.07 -6.33 -12.22
CA GLN A 172 -23.04 -6.40 -13.32
C GLN A 172 -23.55 -7.83 -13.57
N THR A 173 -22.69 -8.84 -13.41
CA THR A 173 -23.07 -10.25 -13.61
C THR A 173 -23.93 -10.82 -12.48
N GLU A 174 -23.69 -10.42 -11.23
CA GLU A 174 -24.53 -10.81 -10.09
C GLU A 174 -25.94 -10.21 -10.16
N MET A 175 -26.09 -8.95 -10.59
CA MET A 175 -27.43 -8.35 -10.77
C MET A 175 -28.21 -8.99 -11.92
N SER A 176 -27.55 -9.54 -12.95
CA SER A 176 -28.23 -10.26 -14.03
C SER A 176 -28.66 -11.68 -13.68
N THR A 177 -28.06 -12.29 -12.66
CA THR A 177 -28.38 -13.67 -12.23
C THR A 177 -29.41 -13.72 -11.09
N VAL A 178 -29.54 -12.65 -10.31
CA VAL A 178 -30.59 -12.50 -9.28
C VAL A 178 -31.95 -12.12 -9.89
N GLN A 179 -31.99 -11.74 -11.17
CA GLN A 179 -33.24 -11.41 -11.90
C GLN A 179 -33.76 -12.55 -12.78
N ILE A 180 -33.33 -13.80 -12.55
CA ILE A 180 -33.85 -14.99 -13.26
C ILE A 180 -34.63 -15.87 -12.29
#